data_AF-A0A961WQP2-F1
#
_entry.id   AF-A0A961WQP2-F1
#
_cell.length_a   1.000
_cell.length_b   1.000
_cell.length_c   1.000
_cell.angle_alpha   90.00
_cell.angle_beta   90.00
_cell.angle_gamma   90.00
#
_symmetry.space_group_name_H-M   'P 1'
#
loop_
_entity.id
_entity.type
_entity.pdbx_description
1 polymer ?
#
loop_
_entity_poly.entity_id
_entity_poly.type
_entity_poly.pdbx_seq_one_letter_code
_entity_poly.pdbx_strand_id
1 'polypeptide(L)'
;MTELEHSHEHGAIRARLKEEAKPSYVRDFVYGGIDGAITTFAVVAGVVGAELSATIILILGFANLLADGFSMAAANYSGTKTVIDDIARIRAIEKRHIAEAPEGEREEVRQILAG
;
A
#
# COMPACT_ATOMS: atom_id res chain seq x y z
N MET A 1 31.06 -6.46 13.10
CA MET A 1 29.94 -5.59 13.50
C MET A 1 28.89 -5.74 12.44
N THR A 2 27.77 -6.40 12.75
CA THR A 2 26.60 -6.45 11.88
C THR A 2 26.10 -5.01 11.75
N GLU A 3 25.93 -4.52 10.53
CA GLU A 3 25.33 -3.19 10.30
C GLU A 3 23.84 -3.33 10.64
N LEU A 4 23.37 -2.59 11.65
CA LEU A 4 21.96 -2.57 12.03
C LEU A 4 21.15 -1.88 10.93
N GLU A 5 19.98 -2.41 10.61
CA GLU A 5 19.10 -1.86 9.56
C GLU A 5 18.67 -0.41 9.79
N HIS A 6 18.74 0.08 11.04
CA HIS A 6 18.42 1.46 11.38
C HIS A 6 19.15 1.90 12.66
N SER A 7 19.31 3.22 12.77
CA SER A 7 19.92 3.86 13.93
C SER A 7 18.97 3.90 15.13
N HIS A 8 19.54 3.65 16.30
CA HIS A 8 18.90 3.77 17.61
C HIS A 8 19.23 5.10 18.32
N GLU A 9 19.71 6.09 17.58
CA GLU A 9 19.85 7.43 18.13
C GLU A 9 18.48 8.05 18.39
N HIS A 10 18.35 8.72 19.53
CA HIS A 10 17.09 9.33 19.99
C HIS A 10 16.42 10.20 18.91
N GLY A 11 17.19 10.95 18.10
CA GLY A 11 16.66 11.76 17.01
C GLY A 11 16.13 10.95 15.83
N ALA A 12 16.80 9.83 15.51
CA ALA A 12 16.41 8.93 14.43
C ALA A 12 15.12 8.16 14.76
N ILE A 13 15.01 7.66 16.01
CA ILE A 13 13.79 7.01 16.52
C ILE A 13 12.58 7.95 16.37
N ARG A 14 12.72 9.19 16.86
CA ARG A 14 11.63 10.18 16.83
C ARG A 14 11.22 10.57 15.41
N ALA A 15 12.15 10.62 14.47
CA ALA A 15 11.85 10.91 13.08
C ALA A 15 11.02 9.77 12.45
N ARG A 16 11.43 8.51 12.68
CA ARG A 16 10.72 7.33 12.17
C ARG A 16 9.31 7.20 12.73
N LEU A 17 9.13 7.40 14.04
CA LEU A 17 7.80 7.34 14.68
C LEU A 17 6.84 8.41 14.14
N LYS A 18 7.35 9.55 13.66
CA LYS A 18 6.53 10.59 13.01
C LYS A 18 6.14 10.24 11.57
N GLU A 19 6.91 9.40 10.90
CA GLU A 19 6.68 9.00 9.51
C GLU A 19 5.75 7.78 9.37
N GLU A 20 5.25 7.19 10.46
CA GLU A 20 4.31 6.06 10.40
C GLU A 20 3.09 6.38 9.52
N ALA A 21 3.14 5.88 8.28
CA ALA A 21 2.11 6.06 7.29
C ALA A 21 0.96 5.09 7.60
N LYS A 22 -0.18 5.64 8.05
CA LYS A 22 -1.40 4.85 8.21
C LYS A 22 -1.88 4.38 6.83
N PRO A 23 -2.16 3.08 6.66
CA PRO A 23 -2.85 2.60 5.46
C PRO A 23 -4.19 3.34 5.33
N SER A 24 -4.44 3.96 4.17
CA SER A 24 -5.66 4.73 3.92
C SER A 24 -6.54 4.02 2.91
N TYR A 25 -7.51 3.26 3.41
CA TYR A 25 -8.55 2.63 2.59
C TYR A 25 -9.37 3.65 1.77
N VAL A 26 -9.50 4.88 2.27
CA VAL A 26 -10.17 5.97 1.55
C VAL A 26 -9.37 6.35 0.30
N ARG A 27 -8.04 6.34 0.39
CA ARG A 27 -7.16 6.66 -0.74
C ARG A 27 -7.30 5.63 -1.85
N ASP A 28 -7.32 4.35 -1.47
CA ASP A 28 -7.49 3.26 -2.43
C ASP A 28 -8.86 3.31 -3.12
N PHE A 29 -9.92 3.60 -2.37
CA PHE A 29 -11.27 3.77 -2.93
C PHE A 29 -11.37 4.96 -3.91
N VAL A 30 -10.80 6.11 -3.54
CA VAL A 30 -10.81 7.31 -4.40
C VAL A 30 -10.00 7.08 -5.67
N TYR A 31 -8.81 6.49 -5.57
CA TYR A 31 -8.02 6.16 -6.76
C TYR A 31 -8.71 5.13 -7.65
N GLY A 32 -9.31 4.09 -7.08
CA GLY A 32 -10.08 3.09 -7.84
C GLY A 32 -11.31 3.70 -8.55
N GLY A 33 -12.02 4.62 -7.89
CA GLY A 33 -13.15 5.33 -8.50
C GLY A 33 -12.73 6.27 -9.63
N ILE A 34 -11.62 6.99 -9.47
CA ILE A 34 -11.07 7.88 -10.50
C ILE A 34 -10.59 7.06 -11.70
N ASP A 35 -9.83 5.99 -11.46
CA ASP A 35 -9.29 5.14 -12.53
C ASP A 35 -10.42 4.49 -13.33
N GLY A 36 -11.42 3.90 -12.65
CA GLY A 36 -12.59 3.31 -13.31
C GLY A 36 -13.44 4.31 -14.09
N ALA A 37 -13.54 5.56 -13.64
CA ALA A 37 -14.20 6.62 -14.40
C ALA A 37 -13.41 7.03 -15.65
N ILE A 38 -12.09 7.13 -15.55
CA ILE A 38 -11.20 7.49 -16.65
C ILE A 38 -11.16 6.37 -17.70
N THR A 39 -10.98 5.11 -17.31
CA THR A 39 -10.98 3.97 -18.25
C THR A 39 -12.33 3.82 -18.94
N THR A 40 -13.45 3.97 -18.21
CA THR A 40 -14.78 3.96 -18.83
C THR A 40 -14.96 5.10 -19.83
N PHE A 41 -14.54 6.33 -19.49
CA PHE A 41 -14.61 7.46 -20.40
C PHE A 41 -13.75 7.27 -21.65
N ALA A 42 -12.50 6.78 -21.50
CA ALA A 42 -11.59 6.52 -22.61
C ALA A 42 -12.15 5.46 -23.57
N VAL A 43 -12.75 4.39 -23.03
CA VAL A 43 -13.42 3.35 -23.83
C VAL A 43 -14.62 3.94 -24.57
N VAL A 44 -15.52 4.64 -23.88
CA VAL A 44 -16.71 5.24 -24.52
C VAL A 44 -16.30 6.24 -25.60
N ALA A 45 -15.33 7.12 -25.34
CA ALA A 45 -14.83 8.10 -26.30
C ALA A 45 -14.18 7.44 -27.54
N GLY A 46 -13.37 6.39 -27.34
CA GLY A 46 -12.74 5.67 -28.44
C GLY A 46 -13.74 4.92 -29.32
N VAL A 47 -14.78 4.34 -28.72
CA VAL A 47 -15.80 3.57 -29.45
C VAL A 47 -16.78 4.48 -30.18
N VAL A 48 -17.14 5.64 -29.60
CA VAL A 48 -17.88 6.71 -30.30
C VAL A 48 -17.06 7.25 -31.48
N GLY A 49 -15.75 7.49 -31.31
CA GLY A 49 -14.87 7.93 -32.38
C GLY A 49 -14.67 6.91 -33.50
N ALA A 50 -14.99 5.63 -33.26
CA ALA A 50 -14.87 4.54 -34.21
C ALA A 50 -16.21 4.14 -34.87
N GLU A 51 -17.31 4.88 -34.63
CA GLU A 51 -18.67 4.60 -35.13
C GLU A 51 -19.19 3.18 -34.79
N LEU A 52 -18.74 2.60 -33.68
CA LEU A 52 -19.21 1.29 -33.23
C LEU A 52 -20.60 1.37 -32.59
N SER A 53 -21.36 0.27 -32.67
CA SER A 53 -22.72 0.21 -32.15
C SER A 53 -22.77 0.40 -30.62
N ALA A 54 -23.84 1.02 -30.12
CA ALA A 54 -24.04 1.27 -28.69
C ALA A 54 -23.97 -0.01 -27.84
N THR A 55 -24.38 -1.15 -28.38
CA THR A 55 -24.27 -2.46 -27.73
C THR A 55 -22.80 -2.83 -27.47
N ILE A 56 -21.91 -2.57 -28.43
CA ILE A 56 -20.48 -2.87 -28.28
C ILE A 56 -19.84 -1.92 -27.27
N ILE A 57 -20.23 -0.64 -27.24
CA ILE A 57 -19.79 0.34 -26.23
C ILE A 57 -20.09 -0.18 -24.82
N LEU A 58 -21.33 -0.62 -24.58
CA LEU A 58 -21.76 -1.09 -23.27
C LEU A 58 -21.01 -2.35 -22.84
N ILE A 59 -20.80 -3.30 -23.74
CA ILE A 59 -20.05 -4.53 -23.45
C ILE A 59 -18.59 -4.20 -23.09
N LEU A 60 -17.92 -3.34 -23.87
CA LEU A 60 -16.53 -2.95 -23.63
C LEU A 60 -16.37 -2.16 -22.32
N GLY A 61 -17.26 -1.22 -22.04
CA GLY A 61 -17.23 -0.43 -20.80
C GLY A 61 -17.44 -1.30 -19.56
N PHE A 62 -18.43 -2.20 -19.58
CA PHE A 62 -18.66 -3.13 -18.47
C PHE A 62 -17.52 -4.14 -18.30
N ALA A 63 -16.97 -4.66 -19.40
CA ALA A 63 -15.84 -5.58 -19.34
C ALA A 63 -14.61 -4.93 -18.70
N ASN A 64 -14.27 -3.70 -19.08
CA ASN A 64 -13.16 -2.96 -18.47
C ASN A 64 -13.41 -2.63 -17.00
N LEU A 65 -14.60 -2.16 -16.64
CA LEU A 65 -14.93 -1.86 -15.24
C LEU A 65 -14.82 -3.11 -14.35
N LEU A 66 -15.31 -4.25 -14.82
CA LEU A 66 -15.19 -5.52 -14.10
C LEU A 66 -13.72 -5.95 -14.02
N ALA A 67 -12.95 -5.82 -15.10
CA ALA A 67 -11.52 -6.15 -15.10
C ALA A 67 -10.72 -5.30 -14.11
N ASP A 68 -10.95 -3.98 -14.09
CA ASP A 68 -10.29 -3.04 -13.17
C ASP A 68 -10.67 -3.37 -11.71
N GLY A 69 -11.96 -3.62 -11.44
CA GLY A 69 -12.44 -4.01 -10.12
C GLY A 69 -11.86 -5.34 -9.62
N PHE A 70 -11.80 -6.36 -10.48
CA PHE A 70 -11.17 -7.65 -10.15
C PHE A 70 -9.67 -7.51 -9.93
N SER A 71 -8.98 -6.70 -10.75
CA SER A 71 -7.55 -6.43 -10.60
C SER A 71 -7.24 -5.77 -9.25
N MET A 72 -8.02 -4.75 -8.86
CA MET A 72 -7.86 -4.07 -7.58
C MET A 72 -8.15 -4.99 -6.38
N ALA A 73 -9.19 -5.83 -6.46
CA ALA A 73 -9.49 -6.82 -5.44
C ALA A 73 -8.38 -7.88 -5.31
N ALA A 74 -7.86 -8.39 -6.43
CA ALA A 74 -6.74 -9.32 -6.46
C ALA A 74 -5.44 -8.69 -5.94
N ALA A 75 -5.21 -7.42 -6.24
CA ALA A 75 -4.06 -6.66 -5.74
C ALA A 75 -4.14 -6.45 -4.21
N ASN A 76 -5.31 -6.11 -3.67
CA ASN A 76 -5.49 -5.95 -2.22
C ASN A 76 -5.35 -7.30 -1.47
N TYR A 77 -5.93 -8.37 -2.03
CA TYR A 77 -5.78 -9.71 -1.49
C TYR A 77 -4.31 -10.17 -1.50
N SER A 78 -3.62 -9.97 -2.62
CA SER A 78 -2.18 -10.24 -2.73
C SER A 78 -1.36 -9.39 -1.77
N GLY A 79 -1.72 -8.12 -1.59
CA GLY A 79 -1.10 -7.19 -0.66
C GLY A 79 -1.20 -7.66 0.80
N THR A 80 -2.32 -8.28 1.18
CA THR A 80 -2.50 -8.87 2.51
C THR A 80 -1.46 -9.96 2.79
N LYS A 81 -1.09 -10.76 1.78
CA LYS A 81 -0.01 -11.75 1.92
C LYS A 81 1.35 -11.07 2.10
N THR A 82 1.63 -10.01 1.34
CA THR A 82 2.87 -9.23 1.49
C THR A 82 2.99 -8.62 2.88
N VAL A 83 1.90 -8.15 3.49
CA VAL A 83 1.90 -7.66 4.87
C VAL A 83 2.35 -8.74 5.86
N ILE A 84 1.92 -9.99 5.67
CA ILE A 84 2.33 -11.10 6.53
C ILE A 84 3.84 -11.37 6.41
N ASP A 85 4.36 -11.40 5.18
CA ASP A 85 5.79 -11.61 4.93
C ASP A 85 6.63 -10.45 5.49
N ASP A 86 6.13 -9.22 5.38
CA ASP A 86 6.80 -8.03 5.90
C ASP A 86 6.79 -7.99 7.44
N ILE A 87 5.67 -8.38 8.08
CA ILE A 87 5.61 -8.58 9.54
C ILE A 87 6.64 -9.62 9.99
N ALA A 88 6.76 -10.74 9.27
CA ALA A 88 7.74 -11.78 9.59
C ALA A 88 9.19 -11.25 9.46
N ARG A 89 9.46 -10.47 8.41
CA ARG A 89 10.75 -9.82 8.18
C ARG A 89 11.09 -8.81 9.29
N ILE A 90 10.18 -7.89 9.61
CA ILE A 90 10.35 -6.89 10.67
C ILE A 90 10.59 -7.60 12.00
N ARG A 91 9.79 -8.61 12.36
CA ARG A 91 10.01 -9.39 13.59
C ARG A 91 11.40 -10.02 13.68
N ALA A 92 11.99 -10.45 12.56
CA ALA A 92 13.33 -11.01 12.55
C ALA A 92 14.40 -9.93 12.79
N ILE A 93 14.20 -8.74 12.22
CA ILE A 93 15.06 -7.57 12.43
C ILE A 93 15.02 -7.14 13.90
N GLU A 94 13.82 -6.90 14.45
CA GLU A 94 13.62 -6.47 15.84
C GLU A 94 14.23 -7.46 16.85
N LYS A 95 14.05 -8.77 16.62
CA LYS A 95 14.68 -9.79 17.49
C LYS A 95 16.20 -9.70 17.51
N ARG A 96 16.82 -9.37 16.38
CA ARG A 96 18.27 -9.19 16.31
C ARG A 96 18.68 -7.89 16.99
N HIS A 97 17.93 -6.80 16.80
CA HIS A 97 18.24 -5.52 17.44
C HIS A 97 18.10 -5.58 18.96
N ILE A 98 17.12 -6.33 19.49
CA ILE A 98 17.01 -6.62 20.93
C ILE A 98 18.28 -7.31 21.48
N ALA A 99 18.91 -8.18 20.69
CA ALA A 99 20.12 -8.88 21.08
C ALA A 99 21.40 -8.02 20.92
N GLU A 100 21.48 -7.22 19.85
CA GLU A 100 22.68 -6.47 19.48
C GLU A 100 22.70 -5.04 20.06
N ALA A 101 21.55 -4.41 20.32
CA ALA A 101 21.39 -3.02 20.76
C ALA A 101 20.25 -2.82 21.80
N PRO A 102 20.28 -3.54 22.95
CA PRO A 102 19.17 -3.55 23.92
C PRO A 102 18.83 -2.18 24.53
N GLU A 103 19.81 -1.29 24.71
CA GLU A 103 19.54 0.06 25.24
C GLU A 103 18.85 0.95 24.19
N GLY A 104 19.14 0.75 22.91
CA GLY A 104 18.48 1.43 21.81
C GLY A 104 17.00 1.07 21.73
N GLU A 105 16.70 -0.23 21.75
CA GLU A 105 15.33 -0.76 21.78
C GLU A 105 14.52 -0.27 22.98
N ARG A 106 15.15 -0.16 24.17
CA ARG A 106 14.48 0.40 25.35
C ARG A 106 14.12 1.87 25.18
N GLU A 107 14.99 2.64 24.51
CA GLU A 107 14.72 4.03 24.18
C GLU A 107 13.58 4.14 23.15
N GLU A 108 13.56 3.26 22.16
CA GLU A 108 12.48 3.19 21.17
C GLU A 108 11.12 2.91 21.83
N VAL A 109 11.04 1.90 22.72
CA VAL A 109 9.85 1.63 23.53
C VAL A 109 9.47 2.82 24.43
N ARG A 110 10.45 3.51 25.03
CA ARG A 110 10.20 4.70 25.85
C ARG A 110 9.55 5.81 25.03
N GLN A 111 10.03 6.06 23.82
CA GLN A 111 9.45 7.09 22.93
C GLN A 111 8.04 6.71 22.45
N ILE A 112 7.81 5.44 22.09
CA ILE A 112 6.48 4.94 21.71
C ILE A 112 5.46 5.15 22.84
N LEU A 113 5.85 4.87 24.09
CA LEU A 113 4.97 5.04 25.26
C LEU A 113 4.83 6.50 25.72
N ALA A 114 5.79 7.36 25.35
CA ALA A 114 5.79 8.78 25.74
C ALA A 114 4.85 9.65 24.88
N GLY A 115 4.55 9.25 23.63
CA GLY A 115 3.64 9.95 22.72
C GLY A 115 4.26 11.15 22.00
#